data_AF-A0A0F2P026-F1
#
_entry.id   AF-A0A0F2P026-F1
#
_cell.length_a   1.000
_cell.length_b   1.000
_cell.length_c   1.000
_cell.angle_alpha   90.00
_cell.angle_beta   90.00
_cell.angle_gamma   90.00
#
_symmetry.space_group_name_H-M   'P 1'
#
loop_
_entity.id
_entity.type
_entity.pdbx_description
1 polymer ?
#
loop_
_entity_poly.entity_id
_entity_poly.type
_entity_poly.pdbx_seq_one_letter_code
_entity_poly.pdbx_strand_id
1 'polypeptide(L)' 'MSLINCPHCKHKVSEDAIKCPNCNKPVPVLSDRSCNDCGERLPKRKRKCPNCGSDNTNNNNKQKTNNMASNNNNQFL' A
#
# COMPACT_ATOMS: atom_id res chain seq x y z
N MET A 1 -14.78 -15.51 9.98
CA MET A 1 -13.32 -15.55 9.75
C MET A 1 -13.08 -16.54 8.62
N SER A 2 -12.64 -16.06 7.46
CA SER A 2 -12.34 -16.93 6.33
C SER A 2 -10.91 -17.47 6.47
N LEU A 3 -10.74 -18.77 6.22
CA LEU A 3 -9.41 -19.39 6.19
C LEU A 3 -9.06 -19.67 4.73
N ILE A 4 -7.85 -19.30 4.34
CA ILE A 4 -7.26 -19.62 3.04
C ILE A 4 -6.29 -20.78 3.17
N ASN A 5 -6.03 -21.49 2.08
CA ASN A 5 -4.99 -22.51 2.04
C ASN A 5 -3.65 -21.86 1.73
N CYS A 6 -2.64 -22.15 2.57
CA CYS A 6 -1.27 -21.72 2.31
C CYS A 6 -0.80 -22.30 0.96
N PRO A 7 -0.29 -21.49 0.02
CA PRO A 7 0.16 -21.98 -1.29
C PRO A 7 1.41 -22.87 -1.21
N HIS A 8 2.12 -22.88 -0.08
CA HIS A 8 3.35 -23.64 0.09
C HIS A 8 3.14 -25.02 0.71
N CYS A 9 2.30 -25.12 1.74
CA CYS A 9 2.11 -26.35 2.51
C CYS A 9 0.65 -26.83 2.56
N LYS A 10 -0.28 -26.12 1.89
CA LYS A 10 -1.72 -26.38 1.85
C LYS A 10 -2.43 -26.33 3.20
N HIS A 11 -1.74 -25.94 4.27
CA HIS A 11 -2.32 -25.76 5.60
C HIS A 11 -3.34 -24.62 5.62
N LYS A 12 -4.41 -24.75 6.40
CA LYS A 12 -5.42 -23.70 6.55
C LYS A 12 -4.86 -22.58 7.44
N VAL A 13 -4.91 -21.35 6.96
CA VAL A 13 -4.41 -20.16 7.65
C VAL A 13 -5.42 -19.02 7.53
N SER A 14 -5.40 -18.07 8.46
CA SER A 14 -6.25 -16.87 8.36
C SER A 14 -5.91 -16.08 7.09
N GLU A 15 -6.90 -15.48 6.43
CA GLU A 15 -6.62 -14.59 5.28
C GLU A 15 -5.76 -13.38 5.67
N ASP A 16 -5.87 -12.95 6.93
CA ASP A 16 -5.07 -11.87 7.52
C ASP A 16 -3.68 -12.33 8.00
N ALA A 17 -3.35 -13.61 7.89
CA ALA A 17 -2.08 -14.15 8.38
C ALA A 17 -0.93 -13.70 7.45
N ILE A 18 0.05 -12.99 8.02
CA ILE A 18 1.27 -12.57 7.28
C ILE A 18 2.19 -13.78 7.01
N LYS A 19 2.20 -14.76 7.92
CA LYS A 19 3.02 -15.97 7.82
C LYS A 19 2.21 -17.20 8.19
N CYS A 20 2.52 -18.32 7.54
CA CYS A 20 1.91 -19.60 7.86
C CYS A 20 2.54 -20.17 9.14
N PRO A 21 1.75 -20.55 10.17
CA PRO A 21 2.29 -21.13 11.40
C PRO A 21 2.89 -22.52 11.21
N ASN A 22 2.55 -23.21 10.12
CA ASN A 22 3.01 -24.58 9.88
C ASN A 22 4.35 -24.62 9.09
N CYS A 23 4.51 -23.75 8.09
CA CYS A 23 5.71 -23.75 7.23
C CYS A 23 6.58 -22.50 7.37
N ASN A 24 6.19 -21.54 8.21
CA ASN A 24 6.85 -20.25 8.45
C ASN A 24 7.07 -19.38 7.20
N LYS A 25 6.48 -19.75 6.06
CA LYS A 25 6.55 -18.99 4.81
C LYS A 25 5.54 -17.84 4.83
N PRO A 26 5.86 -16.70 4.18
CA PRO A 26 4.92 -15.60 4.05
C PRO A 26 3.68 -16.06 3.27
N VAL A 27 2.50 -15.71 3.78
CA VAL A 27 1.23 -15.99 3.10
C VAL A 27 0.80 -14.70 2.43
N PRO A 28 0.50 -14.69 1.12
CA PRO A 28 0.05 -13.49 0.45
C PRO A 28 -1.32 -13.09 1.01
N VAL A 29 -1.33 -12.04 1.84
CA VAL A 29 -2.56 -11.38 2.26
C VAL A 29 -3.24 -10.89 0.99
N LEU A 30 -4.50 -11.30 0.77
CA LEU A 30 -5.30 -10.87 -0.37
C LEU A 30 -5.36 -9.34 -0.34
N SER A 31 -4.51 -8.74 -1.16
CA SER A 31 -4.35 -7.30 -1.22
C SER A 31 -5.41 -6.83 -2.19
N ASP A 32 -6.42 -6.11 -1.70
CA ASP A 32 -7.51 -5.58 -2.53
C ASP A 32 -7.05 -4.68 -3.68
N ARG A 33 -5.76 -4.29 -3.70
CA ARG A 33 -5.21 -3.42 -4.74
C ARG A 33 -3.87 -3.93 -5.27
N SER A 34 -3.74 -3.90 -6.59
CA SER A 34 -2.47 -3.92 -7.30
C SER A 34 -1.97 -2.49 -7.55
N CYS A 35 -0.67 -2.32 -7.74
CA CYS A 35 -0.10 -1.10 -8.28
C CYS A 35 -0.49 -1.00 -9.76
N ASN A 36 -1.07 0.13 -10.19
CA ASN A 36 -1.36 0.35 -11.61
C ASN A 36 -0.08 0.55 -12.46
N ASP A 37 1.03 0.87 -11.82
CA ASP A 37 2.29 1.19 -12.50
C ASP A 37 3.15 -0.07 -12.73
N CYS A 38 3.32 -0.90 -11.70
CA CYS A 38 4.17 -2.10 -11.77
C CYS A 38 3.43 -3.43 -11.59
N GLY A 39 2.13 -3.43 -11.27
CA GLY A 39 1.36 -4.64 -11.02
C GLY A 39 1.58 -5.29 -9.64
N GLU A 40 2.44 -4.72 -8.80
CA GLU A 40 2.75 -5.28 -7.46
C GLU A 40 1.51 -5.30 -6.55
N ARG A 41 1.35 -6.36 -5.75
CA ARG A 41 0.24 -6.46 -4.79
C ARG A 41 0.48 -5.55 -3.59
N LEU A 42 -0.41 -4.58 -3.37
CA LEU A 42 -0.25 -3.55 -2.36
C LEU A 42 -1.26 -3.69 -1.21
N PRO A 43 -0.80 -3.71 0.05
CA PRO A 43 -1.69 -3.74 1.19
C PRO A 43 -2.48 -2.43 1.28
N LYS A 44 -3.77 -2.52 1.64
CA LYS A 44 -4.76 -1.43 1.70
C LYS A 44 -4.30 -0.17 2.45
N ARG A 45 -3.33 -0.30 3.36
CA ARG A 45 -2.80 0.80 4.19
C ARG A 45 -1.52 1.46 3.67
N LYS A 46 -0.86 0.93 2.63
CA LYS A 46 0.35 1.56 2.08
C LYS A 46 0.00 2.58 0.99
N ARG A 47 0.41 3.84 1.20
CA ARG A 47 0.28 4.92 0.20
C ARG A 47 1.28 4.78 -0.94
N LYS A 48 2.50 4.30 -0.65
CA LYS A 48 3.57 4.13 -1.65
C LYS A 48 3.83 2.67 -1.95
N CYS A 49 4.04 2.38 -3.22
CA CYS A 49 4.51 1.09 -3.66
C CYS A 49 5.95 0.88 -3.18
N PRO A 50 6.27 -0.20 -2.45
CA PRO A 50 7.65 -0.49 -2.05
C PRO A 50 8.51 -1.02 -3.20
N ASN A 51 7.88 -1.45 -4.31
CA ASN A 51 8.59 -2.01 -5.46
C ASN A 51 9.00 -0.89 -6.44
N CYS A 52 8.07 -0.01 -6.86
CA CYS A 52 8.37 1.07 -7.81
C CYS A 52 8.48 2.47 -7.19
N GLY A 53 8.03 2.68 -5.94
CA GLY A 53 8.01 3.99 -5.30
C GLY A 53 6.79 4.86 -5.63
N SER A 54 5.95 4.47 -6.60
CA SER A 54 4.77 5.24 -7.03
C SER A 54 3.71 5.35 -5.94
N ASP A 55 3.07 6.51 -5.83
CA ASP A 55 1.96 6.77 -4.90
C ASP A 55 0.69 6.05 -5.39
N ASN A 56 0.34 4.92 -4.78
CA ASN A 56 -0.89 4.16 -5.07
C ASN A 56 -2.10 4.73 -4.32
N THR A 57 -2.19 6.05 -4.20
CA THR A 57 -3.37 6.72 -3.67
C THR A 57 -4.49 6.61 -4.72
N ASN A 58 -5.51 5.78 -4.49
CA ASN A 58 -6.82 6.06 -5.11
C ASN A 58 -7.20 7.44 -4.61
N ASN A 59 -7.09 8.40 -5.50
CA ASN A 59 -7.56 9.74 -5.30
C ASN A 59 -9.09 9.69 -5.19
N ASN A 60 -9.60 9.57 -3.96
CA ASN A 60 -10.99 9.90 -3.66
C ASN A 60 -11.13 11.07 -2.70
N ASN A 61 -10.09 11.88 -2.46
CA ASN A 61 -10.29 13.28 -2.05
C ASN A 61 -9.02 14.14 -2.09
N LYS A 62 -9.12 15.23 -2.87
CA LYS A 62 -8.38 16.49 -2.76
C LYS A 62 -6.85 16.44 -2.88
N GLN A 63 -6.42 16.37 -4.13
CA GLN A 63 -5.51 17.41 -4.61
C GLN A 63 -6.19 18.78 -4.39
N LYS A 64 -5.88 19.46 -3.28
CA LYS A 64 -5.96 20.93 -3.26
C LYS A 64 -4.53 21.44 -3.29
N THR A 65 -4.03 21.48 -4.52
CA THR A 65 -3.01 22.42 -4.95
C THR A 65 -3.50 23.83 -4.64
N ASN A 66 -3.02 24.43 -3.57
CA ASN A 66 -3.03 25.87 -3.44
C ASN A 66 -1.58 26.34 -3.53
N ASN A 67 -1.03 26.26 -4.74
CA ASN A 67 0.01 27.18 -5.17
C ASN A 67 -0.69 28.53 -5.40
N MET A 68 -0.63 29.42 -4.42
CA MET A 68 -0.72 30.84 -4.67
C MET A 68 0.62 31.44 -4.28
N ALA A 69 1.38 31.68 -5.34
CA ALA A 69 2.65 32.37 -5.37
C ALA A 69 2.51 33.85 -4.96
N SER A 70 3.69 34.45 -4.78
CA SER A 70 4.01 35.89 -4.78
C SER A 70 4.03 36.56 -3.41
N ASN A 71 5.20 36.74 -2.78
CA ASN A 71 6.27 37.71 -3.11
C ASN A 71 5.94 39.13 -2.62
N ASN A 72 6.65 39.65 -1.61
CA ASN A 72 7.77 40.60 -1.77
C ASN A 72 8.06 41.37 -0.47
N ASN A 73 9.37 41.46 -0.16
CA ASN A 73 10.12 42.42 0.65
C ASN A 73 9.44 43.22 1.78
N ASN A 74 10.05 43.17 2.97
CA ASN A 74 10.48 44.39 3.64
C ASN A 74 11.65 44.13 4.61
N GLN A 75 12.83 44.52 4.13
CA GLN A 75 14.01 44.85 4.92
C GLN A 75 13.79 46.26 5.49
N PHE A 76 13.67 46.40 6.79
CA PHE A 76 13.90 47.68 7.47
C PHE A 76 14.76 47.43 8.70
N LEU A 77 15.79 48.27 8.78
CA LEU A 77 16.85 48.33 9.79
C LEU A 77 16.30 48.44 11.21
#